data_AF-A0A9E4D895-F1
#
_entry.id   AF-A0A9E4D895-F1
#
_cell.length_a   1.000
_cell.length_b   1.000
_cell.length_c   1.000
_cell.angle_alpha   90.00
_cell.angle_beta   90.00
_cell.angle_gamma   90.00
#
_symmetry.space_group_name_H-M   'P 1'
#
loop_
_entity.id
_entity.type
_entity.pdbx_description
1 polymer ?
#
loop_
_entity_poly.entity_id
_entity_poly.type
_entity_poly.pdbx_seq_one_letter_code
_entity_poly.pdbx_strand_id
1 'polypeptide(L)'
;MSDRYVVVGNPVAHSRSPLIHTRFALANGQDMEYRRLLVPRDGFEQAATRFFADGGKGMNVTVPFKLDAFRFAQRPSARAARAGAVNTLWIAEGRVHGDNTDGPGLVRDLVDNHGWTLQGARLLLLGAGGAVRGVLAPLLACGPAAVTIVNRNAERACELAASFADAGKVTGCGYDALALAGSGSFDLVINGTSASLQQEVPPVPDAVLVGAACYDMAYADRPTAFLAAAAAAGARACADGLGMLVEQAAEAFLLWRGIRPATARLIRDLRRGVLIRAAHGSDDSRALAGLLHEYRQCIGVEPGAPGAGVERLPPSSPGDFAAPGEIALLALCGEEAAGCVSVLALGEGACEMRQLWVRPAYRGGGTGRALASAAITAARAAGWRTMRFVLQAGQHEAATLLPTLDFRPRASYHEGALAPRLLWELELGVASMKEESR
;
A
#
# COMPACT_ATOMS: atom_id res chain seq x y z
N MET A 1 -16.77 -16.29 11.91
CA MET A 1 -16.72 -14.82 12.11
C MET A 1 -15.30 -14.40 11.80
N SER A 2 -15.12 -13.37 10.97
CA SER A 2 -13.80 -12.87 10.57
C SER A 2 -12.98 -12.40 11.76
N ASP A 3 -11.67 -12.63 11.71
CA ASP A 3 -10.75 -12.13 12.74
C ASP A 3 -10.66 -10.60 12.70
N ARG A 4 -10.79 -9.93 13.85
CA ARG A 4 -10.86 -8.47 13.92
C ARG A 4 -9.52 -7.84 14.30
N TYR A 5 -9.13 -6.83 13.53
CA TYR A 5 -7.93 -6.03 13.72
C TYR A 5 -8.26 -4.54 13.63
N VAL A 6 -7.46 -3.70 14.30
CA VAL A 6 -7.64 -2.25 14.24
C VAL A 6 -6.32 -1.49 14.16
N VAL A 7 -6.36 -0.28 13.63
CA VAL A 7 -5.36 0.77 13.92
C VAL A 7 -5.92 1.75 14.94
N VAL A 8 -5.23 1.93 16.06
CA VAL A 8 -5.57 2.89 17.12
C VAL A 8 -4.71 4.14 17.01
N GLY A 9 -5.35 5.32 17.06
CA GLY A 9 -4.64 6.60 16.97
C GLY A 9 -5.54 7.80 17.27
N ASN A 10 -4.92 8.97 17.41
CA ASN A 10 -5.63 10.25 17.53
C ASN A 10 -4.79 11.39 16.92
N PRO A 11 -5.13 11.88 15.72
CA PRO A 11 -6.19 11.42 14.82
C PRO A 11 -5.86 10.09 14.13
N VAL A 12 -6.87 9.40 13.58
CA VAL A 12 -6.68 8.14 12.83
C VAL A 12 -7.44 8.07 11.49
N ALA A 13 -8.30 9.06 11.20
CA ALA A 13 -9.18 9.06 10.03
C ALA A 13 -8.43 8.90 8.69
N HIS A 14 -7.25 9.50 8.57
CA HIS A 14 -6.44 9.45 7.35
C HIS A 14 -5.53 8.22 7.24
N SER A 15 -5.59 7.28 8.19
CA SER A 15 -4.75 6.09 8.14
C SER A 15 -5.07 5.25 6.91
N ARG A 16 -4.02 4.92 6.13
CA ARG A 16 -4.06 4.00 4.99
C ARG A 16 -3.94 2.52 5.42
N SER A 17 -3.70 2.23 6.70
CA SER A 17 -3.55 0.85 7.21
C SER A 17 -4.74 -0.07 6.91
N PRO A 18 -6.02 0.36 7.04
CA PRO A 18 -7.16 -0.49 6.66
C PRO A 18 -7.12 -0.94 5.20
N LEU A 19 -6.82 -0.02 4.28
CA LEU A 19 -6.68 -0.35 2.87
C LEU A 19 -5.54 -1.37 2.65
N ILE A 20 -4.39 -1.13 3.28
CA ILE A 20 -3.21 -2.00 3.15
C ILE A 20 -3.52 -3.42 3.66
N HIS A 21 -4.04 -3.55 4.88
CA HIS A 21 -4.34 -4.85 5.47
C HIS A 21 -5.47 -5.58 4.75
N THR A 22 -6.50 -4.89 4.26
CA THR A 22 -7.53 -5.50 3.40
C THR A 22 -6.93 -6.04 2.10
N ARG A 23 -5.98 -5.33 1.48
CA ARG A 23 -5.28 -5.81 0.28
C ARG A 23 -4.41 -7.02 0.57
N PHE A 24 -3.71 -7.05 1.71
CA PHE A 24 -2.96 -8.22 2.15
C PHE A 24 -3.89 -9.41 2.42
N ALA A 25 -5.03 -9.19 3.07
CA ALA A 25 -6.00 -10.24 3.35
C ALA A 25 -6.52 -10.90 2.07
N LEU A 26 -6.99 -10.08 1.11
CA LEU A 26 -7.50 -10.55 -0.18
C LEU A 26 -6.44 -11.29 -0.99
N ALA A 27 -5.22 -10.76 -1.05
CA ALA A 27 -4.13 -11.37 -1.81
C ALA A 27 -3.66 -12.72 -1.24
N ASN A 28 -3.91 -12.98 0.05
CA ASN A 28 -3.46 -14.18 0.75
C ASN A 28 -4.62 -15.07 1.26
N GLY A 29 -5.84 -14.85 0.75
CA GLY A 29 -7.02 -15.64 1.12
C GLY A 29 -7.33 -15.65 2.62
N GLN A 30 -7.07 -14.56 3.33
CA GLN A 30 -7.29 -14.47 4.77
C GLN A 30 -8.67 -13.85 5.10
N ASP A 31 -9.42 -14.51 5.98
CA ASP A 31 -10.67 -13.96 6.52
C ASP A 31 -10.39 -13.02 7.71
N MET A 32 -10.22 -11.73 7.42
CA MET A 32 -9.97 -10.71 8.43
C MET A 32 -10.66 -9.38 8.12
N GLU A 33 -11.05 -8.69 9.19
CA GLU A 33 -11.55 -7.35 9.15
C GLU A 33 -10.54 -6.40 9.80
N TYR A 34 -10.20 -5.31 9.12
CA TYR A 34 -9.30 -4.29 9.65
C TYR A 34 -9.97 -2.92 9.64
N ARG A 35 -10.12 -2.29 10.82
CA ARG A 35 -10.79 -0.99 10.98
C ARG A 35 -9.90 0.07 11.64
N ARG A 36 -10.38 1.31 11.65
CA ARG A 36 -9.78 2.40 12.43
C ARG A 36 -10.51 2.48 13.78
N LEU A 37 -9.77 2.76 14.84
CA LEU A 37 -10.33 3.00 16.18
C LEU A 37 -9.77 4.32 16.71
N LEU A 38 -10.61 5.35 16.71
CA LEU A 38 -10.27 6.66 17.27
C LEU A 38 -10.42 6.57 18.79
N VAL A 39 -9.37 6.95 19.52
CA VAL A 39 -9.35 6.87 20.99
C VAL A 39 -8.95 8.23 21.59
N PRO A 40 -9.62 8.72 22.65
CA PRO A 40 -9.17 9.91 23.39
C PRO A 40 -7.75 9.73 23.95
N ARG A 41 -7.02 10.83 24.19
CA ARG A 41 -5.60 10.78 24.59
C ARG A 41 -5.32 10.00 25.88
N ASP A 42 -6.31 9.89 26.75
CA ASP A 42 -6.31 9.20 28.03
C ASP A 42 -7.07 7.85 28.00
N GLY A 43 -7.63 7.47 26.85
CA GLY A 43 -8.52 6.30 26.72
C GLY A 43 -7.85 5.02 26.20
N PHE A 44 -6.54 5.01 25.94
CA PHE A 44 -5.87 3.90 25.26
C PHE A 44 -6.04 2.56 25.97
N GLU A 45 -5.71 2.49 27.26
CA GLU A 45 -5.72 1.25 28.03
C GLU A 45 -7.12 0.63 28.09
N GLN A 46 -8.14 1.45 28.33
CA GLN A 46 -9.53 1.00 28.35
C GLN A 46 -9.98 0.48 26.97
N ALA A 47 -9.65 1.21 25.90
CA ALA A 47 -9.99 0.81 24.54
C ALA A 47 -9.29 -0.50 24.12
N ALA A 48 -8.00 -0.65 24.44
CA ALA A 48 -7.23 -1.85 24.14
C ALA A 48 -7.75 -3.06 24.94
N THR A 49 -7.99 -2.89 26.24
CA THR A 49 -8.56 -3.93 27.11
C THR A 49 -9.90 -4.43 26.56
N ARG A 50 -10.81 -3.51 26.23
CA ARG A 50 -12.12 -3.86 25.67
C ARG A 50 -12.00 -4.55 24.32
N PHE A 51 -11.18 -4.03 23.42
CA PHE A 51 -10.99 -4.62 22.09
C PHE A 51 -10.54 -6.08 22.16
N PHE A 52 -9.57 -6.37 23.02
CA PHE A 52 -9.07 -7.72 23.24
C PHE A 52 -10.07 -8.61 23.99
N ALA A 53 -10.79 -8.08 24.99
CA ALA A 53 -11.85 -8.81 25.71
C ALA A 53 -13.01 -9.21 24.78
N ASP A 54 -13.34 -8.38 23.80
CA ASP A 54 -14.37 -8.68 22.79
C ASP A 54 -13.87 -9.71 21.75
N GLY A 55 -12.62 -10.18 21.82
CA GLY A 55 -12.06 -11.18 20.90
C GLY A 55 -11.29 -10.59 19.71
N GLY A 56 -10.89 -9.32 19.77
CA GLY A 56 -9.95 -8.72 18.81
C GLY A 56 -8.61 -9.48 18.78
N LYS A 57 -8.04 -9.66 17.58
CA LYS A 57 -6.84 -10.50 17.38
C LYS A 57 -5.54 -9.71 17.36
N GLY A 58 -5.58 -8.48 16.87
CA GLY A 58 -4.39 -7.63 16.82
C GLY A 58 -4.71 -6.16 16.61
N MET A 59 -3.76 -5.30 16.97
CA MET A 59 -3.91 -3.86 16.93
C MET A 59 -2.61 -3.23 16.47
N ASN A 60 -2.64 -2.41 15.41
CA ASN A 60 -1.59 -1.43 15.20
C ASN A 60 -1.86 -0.18 16.05
N VAL A 61 -0.78 0.46 16.47
CA VAL A 61 -0.83 1.66 17.31
C VAL A 61 -0.01 2.75 16.63
N THR A 62 -0.66 3.89 16.37
CA THR A 62 -0.02 5.09 15.84
C THR A 62 -0.02 6.22 16.87
N VAL A 63 0.44 7.40 16.48
CA VAL A 63 0.49 8.58 17.35
C VAL A 63 -0.88 8.86 18.00
N PRO A 64 -0.91 9.26 19.29
CA PRO A 64 0.22 9.44 20.21
C PRO A 64 0.56 8.19 21.07
N PHE A 65 -0.08 7.03 20.84
CA PHE A 65 -0.23 5.97 21.85
C PHE A 65 0.89 4.92 21.92
N LYS A 66 1.98 5.06 21.16
CA LYS A 66 3.02 4.00 21.09
C LYS A 66 3.70 3.71 22.43
N LEU A 67 3.79 4.71 23.31
CA LEU A 67 4.31 4.54 24.68
C LEU A 67 3.27 3.87 25.60
N ASP A 68 1.99 4.21 25.45
CA ASP A 68 0.90 3.56 26.18
C ASP A 68 0.78 2.08 25.79
N ALA A 69 0.90 1.77 24.51
CA ALA A 69 0.95 0.41 24.00
C ALA A 69 2.14 -0.38 24.55
N PHE A 70 3.30 0.27 24.71
CA PHE A 70 4.46 -0.37 25.32
C PHE A 70 4.21 -0.71 26.79
N ARG A 71 3.60 0.19 27.56
CA ARG A 71 3.19 -0.07 28.95
C ARG A 71 2.11 -1.14 29.07
N PHE A 72 1.18 -1.17 28.11
CA PHE A 72 0.09 -2.14 28.07
C PHE A 72 0.54 -3.56 27.70
N ALA A 73 1.57 -3.68 26.85
CA ALA A 73 2.09 -4.98 26.43
C ALA A 73 2.67 -5.76 27.62
N GLN A 74 2.15 -6.98 27.83
CA GLN A 74 2.64 -7.88 28.88
C GLN A 74 3.92 -8.61 28.46
N ARG A 75 4.13 -8.76 27.14
CA ARG A 75 5.31 -9.37 26.53
C ARG A 75 5.82 -8.48 25.37
N PRO A 76 6.54 -7.40 25.65
CA PRO A 76 7.20 -6.63 24.60
C PRO A 76 8.35 -7.44 24.00
N SER A 77 8.52 -7.38 22.67
CA SER A 77 9.67 -7.93 21.98
C SER A 77 10.96 -7.21 22.37
N ALA A 78 12.12 -7.81 22.09
CA ALA A 78 13.42 -7.16 22.35
C ALA A 78 13.53 -5.80 21.61
N ARG A 79 13.05 -5.72 20.35
CA ARG A 79 13.08 -4.47 19.57
C ARG A 79 12.11 -3.43 20.11
N ALA A 80 10.93 -3.82 20.58
CA ALA A 80 9.98 -2.91 21.22
C ALA A 80 10.48 -2.39 22.57
N ALA A 81 11.06 -3.27 23.40
CA ALA A 81 11.67 -2.90 24.67
C ALA A 81 12.81 -1.91 24.47
N ARG A 82 13.66 -2.16 23.46
CA ARG A 82 14.76 -1.27 23.11
C ARG A 82 14.27 0.10 22.62
N ALA A 83 13.21 0.11 21.83
CA ALA A 83 12.57 1.34 21.36
C ALA A 83 11.76 2.06 22.45
N GLY A 84 11.41 1.40 23.56
CA GLY A 84 10.46 1.92 24.55
C GLY A 84 9.09 2.27 23.95
N ALA A 85 8.71 1.60 22.85
CA ALA A 85 7.54 1.94 22.05
C ALA A 85 7.03 0.70 21.31
N VAL A 86 5.71 0.53 21.25
CA VAL A 86 5.01 -0.54 20.53
C VAL A 86 4.09 0.07 19.49
N ASN A 87 4.15 -0.44 18.25
CA ASN A 87 3.23 -0.07 17.17
C ASN A 87 2.34 -1.25 16.74
N THR A 88 2.56 -2.46 17.30
CA THR A 88 1.85 -3.70 16.94
C THR A 88 1.60 -4.55 18.18
N LEU A 89 0.34 -4.85 18.49
CA LEU A 89 -0.10 -5.68 19.61
C LEU A 89 -0.88 -6.89 19.09
N TRP A 90 -0.82 -8.02 19.81
CA TRP A 90 -1.67 -9.19 19.55
C TRP A 90 -1.80 -10.06 20.80
N ILE A 91 -2.78 -10.97 20.80
CA ILE A 91 -2.87 -12.02 21.82
C ILE A 91 -2.16 -13.28 21.33
N ALA A 92 -1.25 -13.79 22.15
CA ALA A 92 -0.71 -15.13 22.03
C ALA A 92 -0.49 -15.71 23.43
N GLU A 93 -0.78 -17.01 23.61
CA GLU A 93 -0.62 -17.69 24.91
C GLU A 93 -1.38 -17.01 26.06
N GLY A 94 -2.55 -16.43 25.76
CA GLY A 94 -3.38 -15.74 26.75
C GLY A 94 -2.80 -14.40 27.27
N ARG A 95 -1.73 -13.88 26.65
CA ARG A 95 -1.10 -12.61 27.01
C ARG A 95 -1.09 -11.65 25.83
N VAL A 96 -1.07 -10.35 26.13
CA VAL A 96 -0.87 -9.30 25.13
C VAL A 96 0.62 -9.16 24.86
N HIS A 97 1.03 -9.50 23.64
CA HIS A 97 2.37 -9.28 23.12
C HIS A 97 2.43 -7.93 22.41
N GLY A 98 3.62 -7.32 22.42
CA GLY A 98 3.85 -6.02 21.79
C GLY A 98 5.14 -6.01 21.00
N ASP A 99 5.10 -5.40 19.82
CA ASP A 99 6.25 -5.28 18.94
C ASP A 99 6.33 -3.91 18.26
N ASN A 100 7.50 -3.58 17.75
CA ASN A 100 7.76 -2.37 16.98
C ASN A 100 8.24 -2.74 15.57
N THR A 101 7.33 -2.64 14.61
CA THR A 101 7.55 -2.99 13.21
C THR A 101 8.03 -1.82 12.36
N ASP A 102 8.11 -0.60 12.91
CA ASP A 102 8.56 0.58 12.17
C ASP A 102 10.00 0.41 11.65
N GLY A 103 10.92 -0.02 12.51
CA GLY A 103 12.32 -0.20 12.14
C GLY A 103 12.57 -1.28 11.10
N PRO A 104 12.06 -2.52 11.27
CA PRO A 104 12.08 -3.54 10.22
C PRO A 104 11.45 -3.05 8.90
N GLY A 105 10.33 -2.34 8.99
CA GLY A 105 9.66 -1.76 7.81
C GLY A 105 10.53 -0.74 7.08
N LEU A 106 11.18 0.16 7.81
CA LEU A 106 12.12 1.12 7.23
C LEU A 106 13.32 0.43 6.58
N VAL A 107 13.96 -0.50 7.29
CA VAL A 107 15.15 -1.22 6.77
C VAL A 107 14.80 -1.96 5.48
N ARG A 108 13.68 -2.68 5.45
CA ARG A 108 13.21 -3.40 4.26
C ARG A 108 12.96 -2.44 3.10
N ASP A 109 12.35 -1.28 3.36
CA ASP A 109 12.08 -0.31 2.31
C ASP A 109 13.38 0.29 1.73
N LEU A 110 14.32 0.67 2.58
CA LEU A 110 15.62 1.21 2.17
C LEU A 110 16.43 0.19 1.36
N VAL A 111 16.48 -1.06 1.83
CA VAL A 111 17.34 -2.10 1.24
C VAL A 111 16.68 -2.80 0.06
N ASP A 112 15.47 -3.32 0.24
CA ASP A 112 14.85 -4.20 -0.76
C ASP A 112 14.07 -3.42 -1.83
N ASN A 113 13.37 -2.35 -1.45
CA ASN A 113 12.59 -1.56 -2.42
C ASN A 113 13.46 -0.51 -3.11
N HIS A 114 14.41 0.09 -2.39
CA HIS A 114 15.28 1.14 -2.92
C HIS A 114 16.69 0.68 -3.31
N GLY A 115 17.12 -0.51 -2.88
CA GLY A 115 18.45 -1.03 -3.22
C GLY A 115 19.59 -0.27 -2.55
N TRP A 116 19.34 0.42 -1.43
CA TRP A 116 20.36 1.21 -0.73
C TRP A 116 21.13 0.36 0.27
N THR A 117 22.46 0.49 0.24
CA THR A 117 23.35 -0.25 1.15
C THR A 117 23.50 0.48 2.48
N LEU A 118 23.15 -0.18 3.58
CA LEU A 118 23.34 0.35 4.94
C LEU A 118 24.67 -0.08 5.57
N GLN A 119 25.18 -1.26 5.21
CA GLN A 119 26.46 -1.77 5.72
C GLN A 119 27.59 -0.82 5.35
N GLY A 120 28.33 -0.33 6.35
CA GLY A 120 29.43 0.61 6.17
C GLY A 120 29.02 2.04 5.78
N ALA A 121 27.73 2.34 5.67
CA ALA A 121 27.25 3.68 5.32
C ALA A 121 27.28 4.64 6.52
N ARG A 122 27.41 5.94 6.25
CA ARG A 122 27.27 7.02 7.25
C ARG A 122 25.87 7.60 7.16
N LEU A 123 25.13 7.46 8.24
CA LEU A 123 23.73 7.83 8.32
C LEU A 123 23.56 9.12 9.12
N LEU A 124 22.71 10.01 8.63
CA LEU A 124 22.21 11.18 9.36
C LEU A 124 20.72 10.99 9.64
N LEU A 125 20.32 11.01 10.91
CA LEU A 125 18.93 10.98 11.35
C LEU A 125 18.54 12.37 11.84
N LEU A 126 17.54 12.98 11.19
CA LEU A 126 16.97 14.25 11.62
C LEU A 126 15.79 13.98 12.57
N GLY A 127 15.91 14.45 13.81
CA GLY A 127 14.95 14.28 14.89
C GLY A 127 15.40 13.27 15.95
N ALA A 128 14.91 13.44 17.17
CA ALA A 128 15.11 12.50 18.29
C ALA A 128 13.77 12.04 18.90
N GLY A 129 12.72 11.97 18.07
CA GLY A 129 11.37 11.58 18.46
C GLY A 129 11.13 10.06 18.47
N GLY A 130 9.88 9.67 18.75
CA GLY A 130 9.49 8.26 18.83
C GLY A 130 9.71 7.45 17.54
N ALA A 131 9.55 8.07 16.37
CA ALA A 131 9.82 7.43 15.08
C ALA A 131 11.32 7.08 14.94
N VAL A 132 12.20 8.05 15.17
CA VAL A 132 13.66 7.84 15.12
C VAL A 132 14.10 6.80 16.15
N ARG A 133 13.59 6.89 17.39
CA ARG A 133 13.87 5.89 18.43
C ARG A 133 13.45 4.48 18.02
N GLY A 134 12.30 4.33 17.35
CA GLY A 134 11.77 3.04 16.90
C GLY A 134 12.59 2.36 15.81
N VAL A 135 13.31 3.14 14.98
CA VAL A 135 14.09 2.60 13.86
C VAL A 135 15.59 2.46 14.16
N LEU A 136 16.09 3.11 15.23
CA LEU A 136 17.52 3.22 15.49
C LEU A 136 18.21 1.87 15.69
N ALA A 137 17.64 0.98 16.52
CA ALA A 137 18.22 -0.35 16.73
C ALA A 137 18.27 -1.19 15.42
N PRO A 138 17.18 -1.31 14.66
CA PRO A 138 17.22 -2.00 13.36
C PRO A 138 18.21 -1.41 12.36
N LEU A 139 18.35 -0.07 12.30
CA LEU A 139 19.36 0.57 11.46
C LEU A 139 20.79 0.23 11.90
N LEU A 140 21.08 0.28 13.21
CA LEU A 140 22.39 -0.07 13.76
C LEU A 140 22.74 -1.55 13.53
N ALA A 141 21.74 -2.44 13.59
CA ALA A 141 21.91 -3.86 13.32
C ALA A 141 22.32 -4.15 11.85
N CYS A 142 22.10 -3.22 10.92
CA CYS A 142 22.57 -3.31 9.54
C CYS A 142 24.05 -2.94 9.36
N GLY A 143 24.78 -2.66 10.44
CA GLY A 143 26.21 -2.38 10.43
C GLY A 143 26.66 -1.11 9.70
N PRO A 144 25.99 0.05 9.87
CA PRO A 144 26.50 1.31 9.33
C PRO A 144 27.85 1.67 9.96
N ALA A 145 28.68 2.43 9.24
CA ALA A 145 29.96 2.91 9.76
C ALA A 145 29.77 3.90 10.91
N ALA A 146 28.72 4.74 10.83
CA ALA A 146 28.30 5.63 11.90
C ALA A 146 26.84 6.10 11.69
N VAL A 147 26.16 6.41 12.79
CA VAL A 147 24.86 7.09 12.80
C VAL A 147 24.99 8.39 13.58
N THR A 148 24.67 9.52 12.95
CA THR A 148 24.59 10.84 13.62
C THR A 148 23.13 11.23 13.77
N ILE A 149 22.69 11.54 14.98
CA ILE A 149 21.35 12.02 15.29
C ILE A 149 21.42 13.52 15.51
N VAL A 150 20.63 14.29 14.77
CA VAL A 150 20.55 15.74 14.90
C VAL A 150 19.16 16.14 15.33
N ASN A 151 19.06 17.02 16.32
CA ASN A 151 17.77 17.50 16.79
C ASN A 151 17.85 18.97 17.22
N ARG A 152 16.73 19.70 17.13
CA ARG A 152 16.66 21.11 17.57
C ARG A 152 17.06 21.29 19.04
N ASN A 153 16.69 20.32 19.88
CA ASN A 153 17.24 20.17 21.21
C ASN A 153 18.36 19.11 21.14
N ALA A 154 19.61 19.58 21.25
CA ALA A 154 20.80 18.72 21.15
C ALA A 154 20.88 17.69 22.28
N GLU A 155 20.49 18.06 23.51
CA GLU A 155 20.51 17.15 24.68
C GLU A 155 19.68 15.89 24.41
N ARG A 156 18.47 16.04 23.84
CA ARG A 156 17.63 14.89 23.46
C ARG A 156 18.28 13.96 22.44
N ALA A 157 19.06 14.51 21.49
CA ALA A 157 19.80 13.70 20.54
C ALA A 157 20.95 12.96 21.24
N CYS A 158 21.69 13.63 22.13
CA CYS A 158 22.76 13.04 22.92
C CYS A 158 22.26 11.92 23.83
N GLU A 159 21.16 12.14 24.55
CA GLU A 159 20.50 11.13 25.40
C GLU A 159 20.06 9.92 24.59
N LEU A 160 19.44 10.14 23.42
CA LEU A 160 19.04 9.07 22.54
C LEU A 160 20.26 8.28 22.06
N ALA A 161 21.31 8.94 21.57
CA ALA A 161 22.54 8.28 21.15
C ALA A 161 23.19 7.47 22.27
N ALA A 162 23.29 8.03 23.48
CA ALA A 162 23.85 7.35 24.65
C ALA A 162 23.07 6.07 24.98
N SER A 163 21.73 6.08 24.88
CA SER A 163 20.90 4.89 25.09
C SER A 163 21.07 3.78 24.03
N PHE A 164 21.81 4.05 22.94
CA PHE A 164 22.12 3.10 21.88
C PHE A 164 23.62 2.88 21.64
N ALA A 165 24.49 3.35 22.54
CA ALA A 165 25.95 3.27 22.38
C ALA A 165 26.48 1.82 22.34
N ASP A 166 25.81 0.87 22.99
CA ASP A 166 26.13 -0.56 22.96
C ASP A 166 25.69 -1.26 21.66
N ALA A 167 24.81 -0.64 20.86
CA ALA A 167 24.30 -1.21 19.61
C ALA A 167 25.13 -0.81 18.37
N GLY A 168 26.02 0.18 18.48
CA GLY A 168 26.91 0.59 17.39
C GLY A 168 27.44 2.01 17.56
N LYS A 169 28.14 2.51 16.54
CA LYS A 169 28.70 3.87 16.55
C LYS A 169 27.60 4.90 16.28
N VAL A 170 27.03 5.44 17.36
CA VAL A 170 25.98 6.46 17.30
C VAL A 170 26.39 7.71 18.09
N THR A 171 26.14 8.89 17.52
CA THR A 171 26.38 10.19 18.17
C THR A 171 25.14 11.07 18.06
N GLY A 172 24.98 11.99 19.01
CA GLY A 172 23.90 12.98 19.02
C GLY A 172 24.46 14.39 19.04
N CYS A 173 23.84 15.32 18.32
CA CYS A 173 24.22 16.73 18.32
C CYS A 173 23.06 17.68 17.90
N GLY A 174 23.33 18.99 17.96
CA GLY A 174 22.47 20.02 17.40
C GLY A 174 22.80 20.32 15.94
N TYR A 175 21.93 21.07 15.24
CA TYR A 175 22.11 21.41 13.83
C TYR A 175 23.37 22.24 13.57
N ASP A 176 23.84 23.04 14.52
CA ASP A 176 25.06 23.85 14.39
C ASP A 176 26.30 22.98 14.13
N ALA A 177 26.29 21.73 14.60
CA ALA A 177 27.38 20.78 14.34
C ALA A 177 27.47 20.35 12.86
N LEU A 178 26.42 20.59 12.06
CA LEU A 178 26.42 20.33 10.61
C LEU A 178 27.01 21.48 9.80
N ALA A 179 27.31 22.64 10.39
CA ALA A 179 27.76 23.83 9.65
C ALA A 179 29.06 23.60 8.86
N LEU A 180 29.93 22.70 9.34
CA LEU A 180 31.18 22.32 8.67
C LEU A 180 31.07 21.03 7.86
N ALA A 181 29.91 20.37 7.86
CA ALA A 181 29.69 19.15 7.10
C ALA A 181 29.50 19.49 5.61
N GLY A 182 30.39 18.94 4.77
CA GLY A 182 30.35 19.13 3.32
C GLY A 182 29.69 17.97 2.56
N SER A 183 29.74 18.07 1.23
CA SER A 183 29.31 17.00 0.33
C SER A 183 30.03 15.69 0.64
N GLY A 184 29.29 14.58 0.58
CA GLY A 184 29.82 13.26 0.91
C GLY A 184 30.17 13.09 2.39
N SER A 185 29.61 13.90 3.32
CA SER A 185 29.70 13.62 4.76
C SER A 185 28.80 12.46 5.19
N PHE A 186 27.70 12.25 4.48
CA PHE A 186 26.72 11.20 4.74
C PHE A 186 26.32 10.53 3.43
N ASP A 187 26.04 9.23 3.53
CA ASP A 187 25.60 8.41 2.40
C ASP A 187 24.07 8.31 2.36
N LEU A 188 23.42 8.42 3.54
CA LEU A 188 21.97 8.41 3.72
C LEU A 188 21.52 9.43 4.78
N VAL A 189 20.59 10.31 4.41
CA VAL A 189 19.93 11.27 5.31
C VAL A 189 18.46 10.86 5.47
N ILE A 190 18.03 10.60 6.70
CA ILE A 190 16.66 10.19 7.03
C ILE A 190 16.01 11.30 7.86
N ASN A 191 14.97 11.92 7.33
CA ASN A 191 14.13 12.87 8.04
C ASN A 191 13.06 12.13 8.84
N GLY A 192 13.21 12.10 10.16
CA GLY A 192 12.22 11.59 11.11
C GLY A 192 11.54 12.70 11.93
N THR A 193 11.62 13.95 11.48
CA THR A 193 10.97 15.09 12.14
C THR A 193 9.52 15.26 11.69
N SER A 194 8.73 15.99 12.47
CA SER A 194 7.37 16.37 12.07
C SER A 194 7.33 17.59 11.13
N ALA A 195 8.47 18.18 10.75
CA ALA A 195 8.53 19.37 9.89
C ALA A 195 7.85 19.15 8.53
N SER A 196 8.00 17.95 7.97
CA SER A 196 7.38 17.58 6.69
C SER A 196 5.85 17.57 6.74
N LEU A 197 5.24 17.37 7.91
CA LEU A 197 3.78 17.48 8.08
C LEU A 197 3.29 18.92 7.90
N GLN A 198 4.16 19.91 8.10
CA GLN A 198 3.91 21.33 7.91
C GLN A 198 4.51 21.87 6.61
N GLN A 199 5.04 20.98 5.75
CA GLN A 199 5.79 21.35 4.53
C GLN A 199 6.98 22.27 4.83
N GLU A 200 7.65 22.04 5.95
CA GLU A 200 8.88 22.72 6.34
C GLU A 200 10.10 21.85 6.07
N VAL A 201 11.22 22.50 5.78
CA VAL A 201 12.53 21.85 5.64
C VAL A 201 13.25 21.97 6.99
N PRO A 202 13.72 20.86 7.59
CA PRO A 202 14.60 20.95 8.75
C PRO A 202 15.86 21.77 8.40
N PRO A 203 16.51 22.46 9.36
CA PRO A 203 17.66 23.33 9.09
C PRO A 203 18.95 22.55 8.79
N VAL A 204 18.91 21.67 7.79
CA VAL A 204 20.03 20.89 7.26
C VAL A 204 20.69 21.67 6.12
N PRO A 205 22.02 21.88 6.13
CA PRO A 205 22.71 22.57 5.04
C PRO A 205 22.64 21.78 3.72
N ASP A 206 22.44 22.45 2.59
CA ASP A 206 22.37 21.80 1.26
C ASP A 206 23.59 20.92 0.97
N ALA A 207 24.79 21.37 1.39
CA ALA A 207 26.04 20.63 1.21
C ALA A 207 25.99 19.21 1.81
N VAL A 208 25.21 18.99 2.87
CA VAL A 208 25.01 17.66 3.50
C VAL A 208 24.18 16.73 2.61
N LEU A 209 23.29 17.29 1.78
CA LEU A 209 22.37 16.55 0.94
C LEU A 209 23.00 16.15 -0.42
N VAL A 210 23.99 16.91 -0.90
CA VAL A 210 24.69 16.65 -2.16
C VAL A 210 25.23 15.21 -2.21
N GLY A 211 24.79 14.43 -3.19
CA GLY A 211 25.26 13.05 -3.40
C GLY A 211 24.71 12.00 -2.42
N ALA A 212 24.04 12.40 -1.35
CA ALA A 212 23.41 11.49 -0.40
C ALA A 212 22.09 10.92 -0.95
N ALA A 213 21.69 9.74 -0.47
CA ALA A 213 20.29 9.32 -0.56
C ALA A 213 19.49 10.04 0.54
N CYS A 214 18.31 10.57 0.23
CA CYS A 214 17.45 11.28 1.17
C CYS A 214 16.11 10.56 1.33
N TYR A 215 15.75 10.26 2.57
CA TYR A 215 14.51 9.57 2.93
C TYR A 215 13.69 10.45 3.86
N ASP A 216 12.39 10.59 3.60
CA ASP A 216 11.46 11.22 4.53
C ASP A 216 10.55 10.16 5.12
N MET A 217 10.48 10.05 6.45
CA MET A 217 9.54 9.11 7.09
C MET A 217 8.08 9.55 6.90
N ALA A 218 7.84 10.84 6.61
CA ALA A 218 6.54 11.30 6.16
C ALA A 218 6.29 10.81 4.72
N TYR A 219 5.01 10.63 4.39
CA TYR A 219 4.57 10.32 3.02
C TYR A 219 3.48 11.30 2.61
N ALA A 220 3.43 11.64 1.33
CA ALA A 220 2.45 12.54 0.77
C ALA A 220 2.23 12.24 -0.71
N ASP A 221 1.13 12.73 -1.29
CA ASP A 221 0.84 12.53 -2.71
C ASP A 221 1.77 13.35 -3.63
N ARG A 222 2.45 14.36 -3.07
CA ARG A 222 3.50 15.14 -3.71
C ARG A 222 4.77 15.09 -2.85
N PRO A 223 5.96 15.29 -3.44
CA PRO A 223 7.20 15.36 -2.67
C PRO A 223 7.09 16.37 -1.52
N THR A 224 7.58 15.99 -0.34
CA THR A 224 7.64 16.89 0.82
C THR A 224 8.63 18.02 0.55
N ALA A 225 8.50 19.13 1.28
CA ALA A 225 9.46 20.23 1.20
C ALA A 225 10.91 19.76 1.40
N PHE A 226 11.16 18.84 2.33
CA PHE A 226 12.49 18.24 2.55
C PHE A 226 12.99 17.50 1.31
N LEU A 227 12.18 16.64 0.70
CA LEU A 227 12.59 15.89 -0.50
C LEU A 227 12.77 16.79 -1.72
N ALA A 228 11.94 17.83 -1.85
CA ALA A 228 12.09 18.84 -2.90
C ALA A 228 13.41 19.62 -2.74
N ALA A 229 13.74 20.04 -1.52
CA ALA A 229 15.00 20.70 -1.21
C ALA A 229 16.21 19.77 -1.43
N ALA A 230 16.12 18.50 -1.01
CA ALA A 230 17.16 17.52 -1.23
C ALA A 230 17.43 17.27 -2.73
N ALA A 231 16.38 17.14 -3.54
CA ALA A 231 16.52 17.01 -4.98
C ALA A 231 17.17 18.25 -5.61
N ALA A 232 16.76 19.45 -5.20
CA ALA A 232 17.34 20.71 -5.68
C ALA A 232 18.81 20.87 -5.28
N ALA A 233 19.19 20.39 -4.10
CA ALA A 233 20.56 20.38 -3.59
C ALA A 233 21.45 19.31 -4.25
N GLY A 234 20.91 18.41 -5.08
CA GLY A 234 21.68 17.38 -5.78
C GLY A 234 21.83 16.06 -5.01
N ALA A 235 20.83 15.69 -4.21
CA ALA A 235 20.72 14.34 -3.65
C ALA A 235 20.73 13.28 -4.77
N ARG A 236 21.43 12.17 -4.55
CA ARG A 236 21.55 11.06 -5.51
C ARG A 236 20.23 10.30 -5.69
N ALA A 237 19.42 10.24 -4.64
CA ALA A 237 18.12 9.60 -4.65
C ALA A 237 17.21 10.21 -3.58
N CYS A 238 15.90 10.23 -3.83
CA CYS A 238 14.89 10.72 -2.89
C CYS A 238 13.75 9.70 -2.76
N ALA A 239 13.30 9.44 -1.53
CA ALA A 239 12.18 8.55 -1.24
C ALA A 239 11.37 9.02 -0.03
N ASP A 240 10.07 8.73 -0.02
CA ASP A 240 9.15 9.04 1.08
C ASP A 240 8.73 7.78 1.85
N GLY A 241 8.02 7.99 2.96
CA GLY A 241 7.66 6.94 3.92
C GLY A 241 6.57 5.97 3.47
N LEU A 242 6.08 6.05 2.23
CA LEU A 242 5.00 5.18 1.77
C LEU A 242 5.43 3.71 1.78
N GLY A 243 6.66 3.42 1.36
CA GLY A 243 7.18 2.07 1.37
C GLY A 243 7.36 1.54 2.79
N MET A 244 7.97 2.32 3.69
CA MET A 244 8.04 2.02 5.13
C MET A 244 6.66 1.72 5.72
N LEU A 245 5.63 2.49 5.38
CA LEU A 245 4.25 2.26 5.83
C LEU A 245 3.70 0.89 5.40
N VAL A 246 3.98 0.46 4.17
CA VAL A 246 3.52 -0.84 3.67
C VAL A 246 4.35 -1.98 4.26
N GLU A 247 5.66 -1.82 4.37
CA GLU A 247 6.56 -2.85 4.90
C GLU A 247 6.35 -3.10 6.40
N GLN A 248 6.14 -2.06 7.21
CA GLN A 248 5.82 -2.24 8.63
C GLN A 248 4.47 -2.95 8.81
N ALA A 249 3.52 -2.75 7.88
CA ALA A 249 2.23 -3.42 7.90
C ALA A 249 2.36 -4.89 7.47
N ALA A 250 3.26 -5.19 6.52
CA ALA A 250 3.58 -6.55 6.12
C ALA A 250 4.25 -7.32 7.26
N GLU A 251 5.12 -6.67 8.03
CA GLU A 251 5.71 -7.21 9.26
C GLU A 251 4.65 -7.51 10.32
N ALA A 252 3.71 -6.60 10.56
CA ALA A 252 2.59 -6.84 11.47
C ALA A 252 1.69 -7.99 11.00
N PHE A 253 1.41 -8.06 9.69
CA PHE A 253 0.65 -9.15 9.09
C PHE A 253 1.36 -10.50 9.26
N LEU A 254 2.69 -10.55 9.14
CA LEU A 254 3.49 -11.74 9.41
C LEU A 254 3.33 -12.19 10.87
N LEU A 255 3.43 -11.26 11.83
CA LEU A 255 3.26 -11.59 13.26
C LEU A 255 1.87 -12.15 13.56
N TRP A 256 0.83 -11.62 12.93
CA TRP A 256 -0.55 -12.04 13.20
C TRP A 256 -0.99 -13.28 12.43
N ARG A 257 -0.52 -13.44 11.19
CA ARG A 257 -1.05 -14.44 10.24
C ARG A 257 -0.02 -15.51 9.86
N GLY A 258 1.24 -15.36 10.25
CA GLY A 258 2.33 -16.26 9.86
C GLY A 258 2.70 -16.17 8.37
N ILE A 259 2.21 -15.17 7.64
CA ILE A 259 2.41 -14.99 6.21
C ILE A 259 3.04 -13.61 5.98
N ARG A 260 4.14 -13.52 5.23
CA ARG A 260 4.66 -12.22 4.79
C ARG A 260 4.05 -11.87 3.42
N PRO A 261 3.17 -10.86 3.32
CA PRO A 261 2.54 -10.51 2.06
C PRO A 261 3.52 -9.83 1.10
N ALA A 262 3.29 -9.96 -0.21
CA ALA A 262 4.04 -9.24 -1.23
C ALA A 262 3.65 -7.75 -1.24
N THR A 263 4.65 -6.85 -1.25
CA THR A 263 4.45 -5.41 -1.03
C THR A 263 4.69 -4.55 -2.28
N ALA A 264 5.63 -4.92 -3.15
CA ALA A 264 6.09 -4.09 -4.27
C ALA A 264 4.95 -3.58 -5.18
N ARG A 265 3.98 -4.43 -5.50
CA ARG A 265 2.81 -4.03 -6.30
C ARG A 265 1.91 -3.05 -5.56
N LEU A 266 1.62 -3.32 -4.28
CA LEU A 266 0.77 -2.46 -3.48
C LEU A 266 1.39 -1.07 -3.28
N ILE A 267 2.69 -0.99 -3.04
CA ILE A 267 3.42 0.28 -2.95
C ILE A 267 3.25 1.09 -4.25
N ARG A 268 3.42 0.43 -5.41
CA ARG A 268 3.25 1.07 -6.71
C ARG A 268 1.83 1.57 -6.95
N ASP A 269 0.82 0.76 -6.60
CA ASP A 269 -0.60 1.11 -6.77
C ASP A 269 -0.96 2.29 -5.86
N LEU A 270 -0.52 2.28 -4.59
CA LEU A 270 -0.74 3.38 -3.64
C LEU A 270 -0.02 4.67 -4.06
N ARG A 271 1.20 4.58 -4.61
CA ARG A 271 1.96 5.76 -5.05
C ARG A 271 1.35 6.43 -6.28
N ARG A 272 0.63 5.67 -7.10
CA ARG A 272 -0.14 6.19 -8.24
C ARG A 272 -1.48 6.80 -7.83
N GLY A 273 -1.88 6.65 -6.56
CA GLY A 273 -3.18 7.10 -6.06
C GLY A 273 -4.36 6.26 -6.57
N VAL A 274 -4.11 5.14 -7.25
CA VAL A 274 -5.16 4.35 -7.91
C VAL A 274 -5.74 3.29 -6.96
N LEU A 275 -6.96 3.52 -6.48
CA LEU A 275 -7.75 2.58 -5.69
C LEU A 275 -8.71 1.81 -6.60
N ILE A 276 -8.59 0.48 -6.62
CA ILE A 276 -9.58 -0.38 -7.29
C ILE A 276 -10.56 -0.97 -6.28
N ARG A 277 -11.85 -0.85 -6.54
CA ARG A 277 -12.92 -1.44 -5.72
C ARG A 277 -14.15 -1.78 -6.56
N ALA A 278 -15.02 -2.61 -6.02
CA ALA A 278 -16.34 -2.82 -6.61
C ALA A 278 -17.17 -1.54 -6.56
N ALA A 279 -17.94 -1.32 -7.62
CA ALA A 279 -18.86 -0.21 -7.77
C ALA A 279 -20.14 -0.49 -6.95
N HIS A 280 -20.53 0.45 -6.09
CA HIS A 280 -21.69 0.37 -5.22
C HIS A 280 -22.39 1.72 -5.08
N GLY A 281 -23.71 1.73 -5.21
CA GLY A 281 -24.53 2.93 -5.04
C GLY A 281 -24.61 3.83 -6.28
N SER A 282 -25.30 4.97 -6.13
CA SER A 282 -25.65 5.88 -7.23
C SER A 282 -24.48 6.69 -7.78
N ASP A 283 -23.52 7.05 -6.94
CA ASP A 283 -22.38 7.89 -7.36
C ASP A 283 -21.41 7.09 -8.23
N ASP A 284 -21.12 5.86 -7.83
CA ASP A 284 -20.32 4.93 -8.64
C ASP A 284 -21.00 4.57 -9.94
N SER A 285 -22.33 4.43 -9.91
CA SER A 285 -23.13 4.18 -11.10
C SER A 285 -23.00 5.34 -12.11
N ARG A 286 -22.98 6.59 -11.62
CA ARG A 286 -22.73 7.77 -12.46
C ARG A 286 -21.30 7.79 -13.01
N ALA A 287 -20.31 7.49 -12.16
CA ALA A 287 -18.91 7.42 -12.56
C ALA A 287 -18.67 6.35 -13.64
N LEU A 288 -19.26 5.17 -13.46
CA LEU A 288 -19.20 4.06 -14.41
C LEU A 288 -19.88 4.46 -15.73
N ALA A 289 -21.06 5.07 -15.70
CA ALA A 289 -21.74 5.56 -16.90
C ALA A 289 -20.88 6.54 -17.71
N GLY A 290 -20.18 7.46 -17.03
CA GLY A 290 -19.25 8.40 -17.66
C GLY A 290 -18.07 7.69 -18.33
N LEU A 291 -17.42 6.76 -17.62
CA LEU A 291 -16.31 5.97 -18.18
C LEU A 291 -16.74 5.11 -19.36
N LEU A 292 -17.93 4.50 -19.30
CA LEU A 292 -18.47 3.70 -20.40
C LEU A 292 -18.86 4.56 -21.60
N HIS A 293 -19.30 5.79 -21.38
CA HIS A 293 -19.53 6.75 -22.46
C HIS A 293 -18.22 7.10 -23.18
N GLU A 294 -17.15 7.39 -22.43
CA GLU A 294 -15.81 7.62 -23.00
C GLU A 294 -15.26 6.39 -23.75
N TYR A 295 -15.46 5.20 -23.17
CA TYR A 295 -15.10 3.92 -23.81
C TYR A 295 -15.77 3.78 -25.19
N ARG A 296 -17.08 4.03 -25.28
CA ARG A 296 -17.85 3.94 -26.54
C ARG A 296 -17.33 4.89 -27.61
N GLN A 297 -17.02 6.13 -27.23
CA GLN A 297 -16.42 7.11 -28.14
C GLN A 297 -15.08 6.60 -28.69
N CYS A 298 -14.28 5.94 -27.86
CA CYS A 298 -12.99 5.41 -28.28
C CYS A 298 -13.08 4.21 -29.23
N ILE A 299 -14.06 3.32 -29.05
CA ILE A 299 -14.23 2.12 -29.90
C ILE A 299 -15.08 2.39 -31.16
N GLY A 300 -15.59 3.62 -31.34
CA GLY A 300 -16.35 4.01 -32.54
C GLY A 300 -17.73 3.38 -32.67
N VAL A 301 -18.36 3.00 -31.55
CA VAL A 301 -19.70 2.40 -31.55
C VAL A 301 -20.75 3.48 -31.31
N GLU A 302 -21.47 3.88 -32.37
CA GLU A 302 -22.63 4.77 -32.25
C GLU A 302 -23.83 4.05 -31.61
N PRO A 303 -24.63 4.73 -30.77
CA PRO A 303 -25.88 4.18 -30.27
C PRO A 303 -26.83 3.83 -31.43
N GLY A 304 -27.16 2.54 -31.60
CA GLY A 304 -28.13 2.06 -32.59
C GLY A 304 -27.57 1.54 -33.92
N ALA A 305 -26.24 1.41 -34.07
CA ALA A 305 -25.65 0.83 -35.27
C ALA A 305 -25.99 -0.69 -35.44
N PRO A 306 -26.21 -1.20 -36.66
CA PRO A 306 -26.43 -2.64 -36.89
C PRO A 306 -25.18 -3.44 -36.46
N GLY A 307 -25.33 -4.32 -35.47
CA GLY A 307 -24.23 -5.04 -34.83
C GLY A 307 -23.87 -4.57 -33.41
N ALA A 308 -24.45 -3.46 -32.94
CA ALA A 308 -24.37 -3.01 -31.55
C ALA A 308 -25.14 -3.92 -30.56
N GLY A 309 -25.95 -4.86 -31.07
CA GLY A 309 -26.90 -5.67 -30.29
C GLY A 309 -26.34 -6.87 -29.50
N VAL A 310 -25.02 -7.05 -29.39
CA VAL A 310 -24.43 -8.16 -28.61
C VAL A 310 -23.87 -7.71 -27.26
N GLU A 311 -23.58 -6.41 -27.09
CA GLU A 311 -23.26 -5.85 -25.78
C GLU A 311 -24.57 -5.31 -25.18
N ARG A 312 -25.13 -6.00 -24.17
CA ARG A 312 -26.21 -5.40 -23.37
C ARG A 312 -25.65 -4.10 -22.78
N LEU A 313 -26.07 -2.98 -23.37
CA LEU A 313 -25.81 -1.65 -22.84
C LEU A 313 -26.36 -1.62 -21.41
N PRO A 314 -25.59 -1.16 -20.41
CA PRO A 314 -26.15 -0.93 -19.10
C PRO A 314 -27.26 0.14 -19.22
N PRO A 315 -28.30 0.04 -18.39
CA PRO A 315 -29.44 0.95 -18.45
C PRO A 315 -28.98 2.40 -18.26
N SER A 316 -29.71 3.29 -18.90
CA SER A 316 -29.48 4.74 -18.90
C SER A 316 -29.78 5.41 -17.54
N SER A 317 -30.27 4.66 -16.55
CA SER A 317 -30.64 5.16 -15.23
C SER A 317 -29.56 4.86 -14.17
N PRO A 318 -29.23 5.81 -13.26
CA PRO A 318 -28.24 5.72 -12.16
C PRO A 318 -28.31 4.52 -11.18
N GLY A 319 -29.16 3.51 -11.39
CA GLY A 319 -29.50 2.48 -10.41
C GLY A 319 -29.32 1.00 -10.82
N ASP A 320 -29.20 0.67 -12.11
CA ASP A 320 -29.26 -0.74 -12.59
C ASP A 320 -28.04 -1.17 -13.43
N PHE A 321 -26.81 -0.77 -13.07
CA PHE A 321 -25.64 -0.97 -13.95
C PHE A 321 -25.08 -2.39 -14.01
N ALA A 322 -25.46 -3.27 -13.08
CA ALA A 322 -25.04 -4.66 -13.11
C ALA A 322 -26.21 -5.51 -13.61
N ALA A 323 -26.06 -6.16 -14.77
CA ALA A 323 -26.94 -7.27 -15.09
C ALA A 323 -26.90 -8.30 -13.93
N PRO A 324 -27.97 -9.07 -13.66
CA PRO A 324 -27.92 -10.12 -12.65
C PRO A 324 -26.70 -11.03 -12.89
N GLY A 325 -25.78 -11.09 -11.92
CA GLY A 325 -24.51 -11.82 -12.05
C GLY A 325 -23.33 -11.04 -12.64
N GLU A 326 -23.41 -9.70 -12.72
CA GLU A 326 -22.30 -8.83 -13.13
C GLU A 326 -21.59 -8.16 -11.95
N ILE A 327 -20.26 -8.16 -11.99
CA ILE A 327 -19.38 -7.46 -11.04
C ILE A 327 -18.70 -6.31 -11.77
N ALA A 328 -19.06 -5.08 -11.43
CA ALA A 328 -18.39 -3.88 -11.95
C ALA A 328 -17.33 -3.37 -10.97
N LEU A 329 -16.13 -3.08 -11.47
CA LEU A 329 -15.02 -2.53 -10.71
C LEU A 329 -14.63 -1.14 -11.24
N LEU A 330 -14.32 -0.23 -10.32
CA LEU A 330 -13.83 1.11 -10.60
C LEU A 330 -12.39 1.25 -10.10
N ALA A 331 -11.55 1.88 -10.92
CA ALA A 331 -10.29 2.48 -10.52
C ALA A 331 -10.54 3.96 -10.20
N LEU A 332 -10.18 4.41 -9.02
CA LEU A 332 -10.32 5.78 -8.56
C LEU A 332 -8.94 6.37 -8.28
N CYS A 333 -8.69 7.61 -8.72
CA CYS A 333 -7.54 8.41 -8.30
C CYS A 333 -8.05 9.59 -7.49
N GLY A 334 -7.92 9.52 -6.15
CA GLY A 334 -8.65 10.42 -5.27
C GLY A 334 -10.17 10.23 -5.40
N GLU A 335 -10.90 11.29 -5.74
CA GLU A 335 -12.35 11.24 -6.03
C GLU A 335 -12.66 11.02 -7.52
N GLU A 336 -11.66 11.05 -8.40
CA GLU A 336 -11.88 10.90 -9.84
C GLU A 336 -11.89 9.43 -10.26
N ALA A 337 -12.81 9.07 -11.16
CA ALA A 337 -12.82 7.78 -11.81
C ALA A 337 -11.73 7.71 -12.88
N ALA A 338 -10.70 6.89 -12.65
CA ALA A 338 -9.56 6.69 -13.53
C ALA A 338 -9.77 5.57 -14.58
N GLY A 339 -10.66 4.62 -14.30
CA GLY A 339 -10.99 3.53 -15.21
C GLY A 339 -12.01 2.55 -14.65
N CYS A 340 -12.45 1.60 -15.46
CA CYS A 340 -13.41 0.56 -15.08
C CYS A 340 -13.11 -0.78 -15.76
N VAL A 341 -13.69 -1.84 -15.20
CA VAL A 341 -13.83 -3.15 -15.85
C VAL A 341 -15.05 -3.86 -15.28
N SER A 342 -15.73 -4.64 -16.10
CA SER A 342 -16.87 -5.44 -15.68
C SER A 342 -16.61 -6.93 -15.92
N VAL A 343 -17.16 -7.77 -15.04
CA VAL A 343 -17.16 -9.22 -15.20
C VAL A 343 -18.59 -9.72 -15.21
N LEU A 344 -19.00 -10.33 -16.32
CA LEU A 344 -20.37 -10.81 -16.55
C LEU A 344 -20.41 -12.34 -16.57
N ALA A 345 -21.38 -12.96 -15.88
CA ALA A 345 -21.63 -14.40 -15.99
C ALA A 345 -22.13 -14.80 -17.40
N LEU A 346 -21.57 -15.86 -17.98
CA LEU A 346 -21.97 -16.42 -19.29
C LEU A 346 -22.77 -17.73 -19.19
N GLY A 347 -22.81 -18.38 -18.02
CA GLY A 347 -23.34 -19.73 -17.82
C GLY A 347 -22.24 -20.80 -17.73
N GLU A 348 -22.59 -22.01 -17.31
CA GLU A 348 -21.68 -23.19 -17.24
C GLU A 348 -20.39 -22.99 -16.42
N GLY A 349 -20.41 -22.07 -15.45
CA GLY A 349 -19.22 -21.72 -14.65
C GLY A 349 -18.21 -20.82 -15.38
N ALA A 350 -18.60 -20.21 -16.50
CA ALA A 350 -17.79 -19.24 -17.23
C ALA A 350 -18.26 -17.79 -17.02
N CYS A 351 -17.33 -16.86 -17.20
CA CYS A 351 -17.57 -15.42 -17.18
C CYS A 351 -16.85 -14.70 -18.32
N GLU A 352 -17.25 -13.48 -18.60
CA GLU A 352 -16.63 -12.58 -19.56
C GLU A 352 -16.09 -11.35 -18.83
N MET A 353 -14.81 -11.03 -19.03
CA MET A 353 -14.26 -9.72 -18.71
C MET A 353 -14.54 -8.79 -19.89
N ARG A 354 -15.24 -7.69 -19.62
CA ARG A 354 -15.64 -6.71 -20.63
C ARG A 354 -15.44 -5.29 -20.15
N GLN A 355 -15.50 -4.33 -21.07
CA GLN A 355 -15.47 -2.89 -20.76
C GLN A 355 -14.24 -2.46 -19.95
N LEU A 356 -13.10 -3.12 -20.19
CA LEU A 356 -11.83 -2.72 -19.60
C LEU A 356 -11.38 -1.40 -20.23
N TRP A 357 -11.54 -0.32 -19.48
CA TRP A 357 -11.24 1.03 -19.93
C TRP A 357 -10.44 1.80 -18.89
N VAL A 358 -9.46 2.56 -19.38
CA VAL A 358 -8.67 3.49 -18.56
C VAL A 358 -8.59 4.81 -19.31
N ARG A 359 -8.93 5.90 -18.61
CA ARG A 359 -8.79 7.26 -19.13
C ARG A 359 -7.36 7.52 -19.59
N PRO A 360 -7.14 8.23 -20.72
CA PRO A 360 -5.80 8.46 -21.27
C PRO A 360 -4.78 9.00 -20.24
N ALA A 361 -5.21 9.92 -19.36
CA ALA A 361 -4.36 10.49 -18.30
C ALA A 361 -3.80 9.46 -17.30
N TYR A 362 -4.42 8.28 -17.19
CA TYR A 362 -4.06 7.23 -16.24
C TYR A 362 -3.48 5.98 -16.92
N ARG A 363 -3.16 6.05 -18.22
CA ARG A 363 -2.53 4.96 -19.00
C ARG A 363 -1.01 4.95 -18.84
N GLY A 364 -0.36 3.86 -19.26
CA GLY A 364 1.09 3.62 -19.06
C GLY A 364 1.47 3.33 -17.61
N GLY A 365 0.63 3.73 -16.64
CA GLY A 365 0.77 3.49 -15.22
C GLY A 365 0.15 2.18 -14.72
N GLY A 366 0.03 1.14 -15.54
CA GLY A 366 -0.42 -0.19 -15.10
C GLY A 366 -1.86 -0.30 -14.55
N THR A 367 -2.64 0.78 -14.54
CA THR A 367 -4.05 0.81 -14.11
C THR A 367 -4.90 -0.24 -14.82
N GLY A 368 -4.71 -0.41 -16.15
CA GLY A 368 -5.43 -1.43 -16.93
C GLY A 368 -5.10 -2.85 -16.49
N ARG A 369 -3.81 -3.15 -16.24
CA ARG A 369 -3.39 -4.43 -15.65
C ARG A 369 -4.02 -4.63 -14.27
N ALA A 370 -4.05 -3.58 -13.47
CA ALA A 370 -4.57 -3.65 -12.11
C ALA A 370 -6.08 -3.94 -12.10
N LEU A 371 -6.86 -3.28 -12.97
CA LEU A 371 -8.28 -3.55 -13.20
C LEU A 371 -8.50 -4.99 -13.68
N ALA A 372 -7.79 -5.42 -14.72
CA ALA A 372 -7.90 -6.79 -15.23
C ALA A 372 -7.55 -7.85 -14.18
N SER A 373 -6.51 -7.63 -13.37
CA SER A 373 -6.15 -8.53 -12.27
C SER A 373 -7.23 -8.58 -11.17
N ALA A 374 -7.84 -7.44 -10.86
CA ALA A 374 -8.92 -7.37 -9.90
C ALA A 374 -10.18 -8.07 -10.41
N ALA A 375 -10.48 -7.96 -11.71
CA ALA A 375 -11.54 -8.72 -12.38
C ALA A 375 -11.30 -10.23 -12.28
N ILE A 376 -10.10 -10.71 -12.59
CA ILE A 376 -9.72 -12.14 -12.44
C ILE A 376 -9.89 -12.61 -10.98
N THR A 377 -9.50 -11.77 -10.02
CA THR A 377 -9.62 -12.10 -8.58
C THR A 377 -11.08 -12.18 -8.16
N ALA A 378 -11.90 -11.21 -8.56
CA ALA A 378 -13.33 -11.21 -8.30
C ALA A 378 -14.02 -12.44 -8.93
N ALA A 379 -13.60 -12.81 -10.13
CA ALA A 379 -14.11 -13.98 -10.83
C ALA A 379 -13.81 -15.31 -10.13
N ARG A 380 -12.57 -15.47 -9.63
CA ARG A 380 -12.19 -16.63 -8.81
C ARG A 380 -13.00 -16.69 -7.53
N ALA A 381 -13.17 -15.56 -6.85
CA ALA A 381 -13.97 -15.48 -5.63
C ALA A 381 -15.46 -15.81 -5.87
N ALA A 382 -15.99 -15.48 -7.04
CA ALA A 382 -17.34 -15.85 -7.47
C ALA A 382 -17.47 -17.33 -7.89
N GLY A 383 -16.38 -18.10 -7.92
CA GLY A 383 -16.39 -19.52 -8.25
C GLY A 383 -16.41 -19.85 -9.75
N TRP A 384 -16.13 -18.87 -10.62
CA TRP A 384 -16.02 -19.12 -12.06
C TRP A 384 -14.71 -19.86 -12.39
N ARG A 385 -14.79 -20.79 -13.34
CA ARG A 385 -13.68 -21.65 -13.78
C ARG A 385 -12.98 -21.12 -15.02
N THR A 386 -13.69 -20.36 -15.84
CA THR A 386 -13.14 -19.85 -17.09
C THR A 386 -13.54 -18.39 -17.27
N MET A 387 -12.59 -17.57 -17.72
CA MET A 387 -12.79 -16.17 -18.08
C MET A 387 -12.50 -15.97 -19.56
N ARG A 388 -13.42 -15.30 -20.25
CA ARG A 388 -13.29 -14.93 -21.66
C ARG A 388 -13.12 -13.42 -21.80
N PHE A 389 -12.40 -13.00 -22.84
CA PHE A 389 -12.27 -11.60 -23.23
C PHE A 389 -12.33 -11.49 -24.75
N VAL A 390 -13.25 -10.67 -25.26
CA VAL A 390 -13.38 -10.42 -26.70
C VAL A 390 -12.58 -9.18 -27.06
N LEU A 391 -11.48 -9.36 -27.80
CA LEU A 391 -10.66 -8.25 -28.25
C LEU A 391 -11.32 -7.56 -29.46
N GLN A 392 -11.60 -6.26 -29.32
CA GLN A 392 -12.18 -5.44 -30.38
C GLN A 392 -11.11 -4.69 -31.19
N ALA A 393 -11.48 -4.29 -32.41
CA ALA A 393 -10.62 -3.44 -33.25
C ALA A 393 -10.28 -2.13 -32.52
N GLY A 394 -9.01 -1.71 -32.55
CA GLY A 394 -8.53 -0.52 -31.85
C GLY A 394 -8.00 -0.74 -30.42
N GLN A 395 -8.25 -1.91 -29.80
CA GLN A 395 -7.80 -2.22 -28.43
C GLN A 395 -6.34 -2.74 -28.36
N HIS A 396 -5.40 -2.03 -28.99
CA HIS A 396 -3.99 -2.43 -29.08
C HIS A 396 -3.32 -2.66 -27.71
N GLU A 397 -3.67 -1.83 -26.71
CA GLU A 397 -3.17 -1.96 -25.34
C GLU A 397 -3.67 -3.25 -24.66
N ALA A 398 -4.91 -3.64 -24.91
CA ALA A 398 -5.46 -4.89 -24.37
C ALA A 398 -4.80 -6.12 -25.01
N ALA A 399 -4.49 -6.06 -26.31
CA ALA A 399 -3.79 -7.13 -27.03
C ALA A 399 -2.40 -7.42 -26.45
N THR A 400 -1.69 -6.40 -25.97
CA THR A 400 -0.39 -6.57 -25.29
C THR A 400 -0.53 -6.99 -23.83
N LEU A 401 -1.63 -6.61 -23.16
CA LEU A 401 -1.88 -6.93 -21.76
C LEU A 401 -2.29 -8.40 -21.56
N LEU A 402 -3.19 -8.94 -22.38
CA LEU A 402 -3.81 -10.26 -22.17
C LEU A 402 -2.80 -11.41 -22.02
N PRO A 403 -1.75 -11.55 -22.88
CA PRO A 403 -0.75 -12.62 -22.72
C PRO A 403 -0.03 -12.59 -21.37
N THR A 404 0.18 -11.39 -20.82
CA THR A 404 0.87 -11.20 -19.54
C THR A 404 0.00 -11.49 -18.31
N LEU A 405 -1.27 -11.83 -18.54
CA LEU A 405 -2.25 -12.28 -17.54
C LEU A 405 -2.68 -13.73 -17.83
N ASP A 406 -1.87 -14.47 -18.60
CA ASP A 406 -2.07 -15.86 -18.99
C ASP A 406 -3.31 -16.14 -19.86
N PHE A 407 -3.95 -15.11 -20.41
CA PHE A 407 -4.96 -15.32 -21.43
C PHE A 407 -4.32 -15.88 -22.69
N ARG A 408 -5.01 -16.84 -23.32
CA ARG A 408 -4.61 -17.48 -24.56
C ARG A 408 -5.61 -17.22 -25.67
N PRO A 409 -5.17 -16.96 -26.91
CA PRO A 409 -6.09 -16.80 -28.03
C PRO A 409 -6.80 -18.13 -28.34
N ARG A 410 -8.10 -18.05 -28.62
CA ARG A 410 -8.95 -19.15 -29.11
C ARG A 410 -9.47 -18.78 -30.50
N ALA A 411 -9.51 -19.75 -31.42
CA ALA A 411 -10.18 -19.56 -32.70
C ALA A 411 -11.69 -19.37 -32.46
N SER A 412 -12.26 -18.29 -32.99
CA SER A 412 -13.70 -18.02 -32.89
C SER A 412 -14.50 -19.04 -33.69
N TYR A 413 -15.40 -19.78 -33.04
CA TYR A 413 -16.48 -20.52 -33.71
C TYR A 413 -17.71 -19.61 -33.77
N HIS A 414 -17.93 -18.93 -34.89
CA HIS A 414 -19.26 -18.43 -35.25
C HIS A 414 -19.50 -18.62 -36.75
N GLU A 415 -20.53 -19.40 -37.08
CA GLU A 415 -21.21 -19.36 -38.38
C GLU A 415 -22.03 -18.07 -38.45
N GLY A 416 -21.67 -17.14 -39.35
CA GLY A 416 -22.44 -15.91 -39.60
C GLY A 416 -21.58 -14.71 -40.01
N ALA A 417 -22.17 -13.83 -40.83
CA ALA A 417 -21.53 -12.73 -41.55
C ALA A 417 -21.08 -11.52 -40.69
N LEU A 418 -20.28 -11.76 -39.65
CA LEU A 418 -19.60 -10.70 -38.88
C LEU A 418 -18.09 -10.97 -38.83
N ALA A 419 -17.30 -9.90 -38.91
CA ALA A 419 -15.83 -9.96 -38.95
C ALA A 419 -15.24 -10.79 -37.78
N PRO A 420 -14.12 -11.50 -38.00
CA PRO A 420 -13.52 -12.38 -36.98
C PRO A 420 -13.15 -11.58 -35.73
N ARG A 421 -13.74 -11.94 -34.59
CA ARG A 421 -13.38 -11.40 -33.27
C ARG A 421 -12.35 -12.34 -32.63
N LEU A 422 -11.23 -11.78 -32.15
CA LEU A 422 -10.21 -12.56 -31.45
C LEU A 422 -10.67 -12.81 -30.01
N LEU A 423 -11.12 -14.02 -29.74
CA LEU A 423 -11.49 -14.47 -28.41
C LEU A 423 -10.23 -14.88 -27.64
N TRP A 424 -10.11 -14.39 -26.41
CA TRP A 424 -9.07 -14.78 -25.47
C TRP A 424 -9.71 -15.48 -24.28
N GLU A 425 -9.06 -16.53 -23.78
CA GLU A 425 -9.57 -17.35 -22.69
C GLU A 425 -8.49 -17.56 -21.61
N LEU A 426 -8.92 -17.54 -20.36
CA LEU A 426 -8.12 -17.79 -19.17
C LEU A 426 -8.81 -18.85 -18.31
N GLU A 427 -8.07 -19.90 -17.95
CA GLU A 427 -8.49 -20.87 -16.94
C GLU A 427 -8.30 -20.25 -15.55
N LEU A 428 -9.40 -20.03 -14.85
CA LEU A 428 -9.44 -19.62 -13.46
C LEU A 428 -9.34 -20.90 -12.62
N GLY A 429 -8.11 -21.38 -12.42
CA GLY A 429 -7.86 -22.59 -11.64
C GLY A 429 -8.67 -22.62 -10.33
N VAL A 430 -9.15 -23.80 -9.96
CA VAL A 430 -9.92 -24.00 -8.71
C VAL A 430 -9.04 -23.55 -7.53
N ALA A 431 -9.59 -22.76 -6.61
CA ALA A 431 -8.97 -22.65 -5.29
C ALA A 431 -8.84 -24.09 -4.76
N SER A 432 -7.62 -24.60 -4.67
CA SER A 432 -7.36 -25.93 -4.12
C SER A 432 -7.84 -25.95 -2.67
N MET A 433 -9.08 -26.38 -2.47
CA MET A 433 -9.47 -27.08 -1.28
C MET A 433 -8.70 -28.39 -1.35
N LYS A 434 -7.57 -28.48 -0.65
CA LYS A 434 -6.95 -29.78 -0.40
C LYS A 434 -7.99 -30.59 0.39
N GLU A 435 -8.60 -31.55 -0.29
CA GLU A 435 -9.37 -32.62 0.33
C GLU A 435 -8.47 -33.35 1.34
N GLU A 436 -8.81 -33.20 2.62
CA GLU A 436 -8.55 -34.19 3.64
C GLU A 436 -9.30 -35.48 3.25
N SER A 437 -8.62 -36.38 2.56
CA SER A 437 -8.96 -37.80 2.56
C SER A 437 -7.82 -38.65 2.01
N ARG A 438 -6.89 -39.04 2.89
CA ARG A 438 -6.53 -40.43 3.19
C ARG A 438 -5.48 -40.51 4.29
#